data_AF-A0A925X586-F1
#
_entry.id   AF-A0A925X586-F1
#
_cell.length_a   1.000
_cell.length_b   1.000
_cell.length_c   1.000
_cell.angle_alpha   90.00
_cell.angle_beta   90.00
_cell.angle_gamma   90.00
#
_symmetry.space_group_name_H-M   'P 1'
#
loop_
_entity.id
_entity.type
_entity.pdbx_description
1 polymer ?
#
loop_
_entity_poly.entity_id
_entity_poly.type
_entity_poly.pdbx_seq_one_letter_code
_entity_poly.pdbx_strand_id
1 'polypeptide(L)'
;MPDTLSDFRRFEQLTAASVSSVPQFTPSSETPTSVQIERGIVFPHSMNDPKHWQSNSVERLIELSTSPSLPRISVVDRHGHIRLVYRPLLVYCWLQTFSRAYEALPRAEFGRWEESIRAWCDVLEGTIGDFDWPAGAIPASLGSRATEIAWAALTLHVAGKVFVRDAFTDFAADTFGRFTKRQRDNGAFFEATGSDNPETNWYHELVTLHAAGSFAVQAEDRAVATSVARATAYHAANTQPDHATNQPWALFAFIWNESTRPLAEQILHTSATQDANTNHLTLMLLADALYCLRLFIPTEKTV
;
A
#
# COMPACT_ATOMS: atom_id res chain seq x y z
N MET A 1 -22.79 20.70 9.32
CA MET A 1 -21.61 19.85 9.10
C MET A 1 -21.70 19.34 7.68
N PRO A 2 -20.64 19.42 6.86
CA PRO A 2 -20.65 18.80 5.53
C PRO A 2 -21.02 17.31 5.67
N ASP A 3 -21.78 16.82 4.69
CA ASP A 3 -22.12 15.40 4.61
C ASP A 3 -20.82 14.59 4.42
N THR A 4 -20.59 13.55 5.21
CA THR A 4 -19.37 12.70 5.12
C THR A 4 -19.16 12.19 3.70
N LEU A 5 -20.25 11.89 2.97
CA LEU A 5 -20.17 11.45 1.58
C LEU A 5 -19.69 12.57 0.64
N SER A 6 -20.08 13.82 0.90
CA SER A 6 -19.62 14.98 0.12
C SER A 6 -18.11 15.21 0.27
N ASP A 7 -17.58 15.02 1.47
CA ASP A 7 -16.14 15.12 1.72
C ASP A 7 -15.37 13.98 1.04
N PHE A 8 -15.87 12.75 1.10
CA PHE A 8 -15.24 11.62 0.38
C PHE A 8 -15.21 11.85 -1.12
N ARG A 9 -16.30 12.36 -1.71
CA ARG A 9 -16.34 12.72 -3.15
C ARG A 9 -15.33 13.82 -3.48
N ARG A 10 -15.17 14.83 -2.61
CA ARG A 10 -14.16 15.88 -2.82
C ARG A 10 -12.74 15.29 -2.82
N PHE A 11 -12.40 14.46 -1.84
CA PHE A 11 -11.09 13.81 -1.78
C PHE A 11 -10.87 12.82 -2.93
N GLU A 12 -11.90 12.12 -3.39
CA GLU A 12 -11.86 11.25 -4.57
C GLU A 12 -11.49 12.05 -5.81
N GLN A 13 -12.13 13.20 -6.05
CA GLN A 13 -11.84 14.08 -7.18
C GLN A 13 -10.40 14.63 -7.13
N LEU A 14 -9.96 15.11 -5.97
CA LEU A 14 -8.59 15.63 -5.79
C LEU A 14 -7.54 14.54 -6.04
N THR A 15 -7.75 13.36 -5.48
CA THR A 15 -6.82 12.23 -5.64
C THR A 15 -6.83 11.71 -7.09
N ALA A 16 -8.02 11.62 -7.71
CA ALA A 16 -8.20 11.24 -9.11
C ALA A 16 -7.47 12.20 -10.07
N ALA A 17 -7.55 13.51 -9.81
CA ALA A 17 -6.82 14.50 -10.59
C ALA A 17 -5.31 14.26 -10.54
N SER A 18 -4.76 13.95 -9.36
CA SER A 18 -3.32 13.66 -9.19
C SER A 18 -2.87 12.36 -9.89
N VAL A 19 -3.73 11.34 -10.00
CA VAL A 19 -3.38 10.08 -10.68
C VAL A 19 -3.75 10.05 -12.17
N SER A 20 -4.33 11.14 -12.71
CA SER A 20 -4.78 11.19 -14.11
C SER A 20 -3.63 11.25 -15.12
N SER A 21 -2.50 11.86 -14.74
CA SER A 21 -1.33 12.06 -15.60
C SER A 21 -0.17 11.18 -15.14
N VAL A 22 -0.23 9.91 -15.50
CA VAL A 22 0.77 8.93 -15.12
C VAL A 22 1.94 8.92 -16.13
N PRO A 23 3.19 9.22 -15.70
CA PRO A 23 4.34 9.23 -16.60
C PRO A 23 4.67 7.82 -17.09
N GLN A 24 5.29 7.73 -18.27
CA GLN A 24 5.81 6.45 -18.76
C GLN A 24 7.02 6.01 -17.93
N PHE A 25 6.96 4.79 -17.40
CA PHE A 25 8.08 4.20 -16.67
C PHE A 25 9.22 3.81 -17.62
N THR A 26 10.44 4.15 -17.22
CA THR A 26 11.69 3.68 -17.86
C THR A 26 12.61 3.13 -16.77
N PRO A 27 13.09 1.88 -16.88
CA PRO A 27 14.01 1.33 -15.90
C PRO A 27 15.37 2.04 -15.97
N SER A 28 15.91 2.42 -14.82
CA SER A 28 17.17 3.16 -14.63
C SER A 28 18.13 2.50 -13.63
N SER A 29 17.64 1.61 -12.75
CA SER A 29 18.40 1.07 -11.61
C SER A 29 18.24 -0.44 -11.45
N GLU A 30 17.74 -1.12 -12.48
CA GLU A 30 17.58 -2.56 -12.47
C GLU A 30 18.88 -3.29 -12.79
N THR A 31 19.05 -4.45 -12.16
CA THR A 31 20.20 -5.34 -12.35
C THR A 31 19.69 -6.78 -12.48
N PRO A 32 20.56 -7.78 -12.73
CA PRO A 32 20.14 -9.18 -12.69
C PRO A 32 19.51 -9.60 -11.35
N THR A 33 19.84 -8.92 -10.25
CA THR A 33 19.38 -9.23 -8.89
C THR A 33 18.49 -8.15 -8.27
N SER A 34 18.07 -7.14 -9.04
CA SER A 34 17.17 -6.09 -8.56
C SER A 34 16.10 -5.72 -9.58
N VAL A 35 14.95 -5.27 -9.07
CA VAL A 35 13.83 -4.76 -9.85
C VAL A 35 13.33 -3.46 -9.26
N GLN A 36 12.86 -2.53 -10.08
CA GLN A 36 12.40 -1.23 -9.61
C GLN A 36 10.97 -1.26 -9.09
N ILE A 37 10.73 -0.61 -7.94
CA ILE A 37 9.40 -0.39 -7.36
C ILE A 37 8.48 0.39 -8.30
N GLU A 38 9.05 1.26 -9.13
CA GLU A 38 8.30 2.11 -10.07
C GLU A 38 7.58 1.30 -11.16
N ARG A 39 7.87 0.00 -11.33
CA ARG A 39 7.04 -0.91 -12.14
C ARG A 39 5.60 -1.02 -11.64
N GLY A 40 5.35 -0.72 -10.36
CA GLY A 40 4.01 -0.65 -9.78
C GLY A 40 3.14 0.48 -10.34
N ILE A 41 3.67 1.34 -11.22
CA ILE A 41 2.93 2.41 -11.92
C ILE A 41 1.75 1.88 -12.75
N VAL A 42 1.74 0.59 -13.08
CA VAL A 42 0.60 -0.09 -13.72
C VAL A 42 -0.70 0.06 -12.93
N PHE A 43 -0.62 0.22 -11.61
CA PHE A 43 -1.81 0.39 -10.79
C PHE A 43 -2.48 1.76 -11.01
N PRO A 44 -1.78 2.90 -10.86
CA PRO A 44 -2.29 4.20 -11.28
C PRO A 44 -2.86 4.23 -12.70
N HIS A 45 -2.19 3.62 -13.69
CA HIS A 45 -2.75 3.54 -15.05
C HIS A 45 -4.10 2.83 -15.10
N SER A 46 -4.22 1.68 -14.41
CA SER A 46 -5.46 0.90 -14.35
C SER A 46 -6.61 1.58 -13.58
N MET A 47 -6.31 2.61 -12.78
CA MET A 47 -7.33 3.41 -12.10
C MET A 47 -8.07 4.35 -13.05
N ASN A 48 -7.44 4.75 -14.15
CA ASN A 48 -8.01 5.59 -15.20
C ASN A 48 -8.69 4.74 -16.29
N ASP A 49 -8.01 3.71 -16.77
CA ASP A 49 -8.54 2.78 -17.77
C ASP A 49 -8.03 1.35 -17.49
N PRO A 50 -8.89 0.41 -17.07
CA PRO A 50 -8.50 -0.99 -16.84
C PRO A 50 -7.91 -1.70 -18.06
N LYS A 51 -8.19 -1.20 -19.28
CA LYS A 51 -7.63 -1.74 -20.54
C LYS A 51 -6.26 -1.15 -20.87
N HIS A 52 -5.90 -0.04 -20.24
CA HIS A 52 -4.64 0.64 -20.46
C HIS A 52 -3.58 0.16 -19.46
N TRP A 53 -3.01 -1.00 -19.73
CA TRP A 53 -1.85 -1.52 -19.03
C TRP A 53 -0.70 -1.68 -20.03
N GLN A 54 0.52 -1.35 -19.59
CA GLN A 54 1.71 -1.46 -20.43
C GLN A 54 2.42 -2.78 -20.09
N SER A 55 2.46 -3.73 -21.04
CA SER A 55 3.08 -5.04 -20.83
C SER A 55 4.52 -4.92 -20.33
N ASN A 56 5.30 -4.00 -20.90
CA ASN A 56 6.70 -3.73 -20.55
C ASN A 56 6.95 -3.46 -19.06
N SER A 57 5.96 -2.96 -18.33
CA SER A 57 6.08 -2.63 -16.90
C SER A 57 6.09 -3.90 -16.04
N VAL A 58 5.45 -4.99 -16.48
CA VAL A 58 5.39 -6.25 -15.74
C VAL A 58 6.28 -7.35 -16.30
N GLU A 59 6.76 -7.24 -17.55
CA GLU A 59 7.58 -8.29 -18.18
C GLU A 59 8.78 -8.73 -17.32
N ARG A 60 9.48 -7.80 -16.69
CA ARG A 60 10.59 -8.13 -15.79
C ARG A 60 10.14 -8.90 -14.54
N LEU A 61 8.95 -8.61 -14.02
CA LEU A 61 8.39 -9.31 -12.87
C LEU A 61 7.99 -10.74 -13.22
N ILE A 62 7.50 -10.94 -14.46
CA ILE A 62 7.20 -12.25 -15.04
C ILE A 62 8.50 -13.03 -15.28
N GLU A 63 9.54 -12.40 -15.84
CA GLU A 63 10.84 -13.05 -16.04
C GLU A 63 11.42 -13.55 -14.70
N LEU A 64 11.43 -12.67 -13.70
CA LEU A 64 11.99 -12.96 -12.38
C LEU A 64 11.20 -14.01 -11.60
N SER A 65 9.89 -14.15 -11.85
CA SER A 65 9.05 -15.13 -11.14
C SER A 65 9.49 -16.57 -11.41
N THR A 66 10.14 -16.82 -12.56
CA THR A 66 10.67 -18.14 -12.95
C THR A 66 12.06 -18.41 -12.39
N SER A 67 12.70 -17.41 -11.76
CA SER A 67 14.05 -17.53 -11.23
C SER A 67 14.06 -18.26 -9.88
N PRO A 68 14.92 -19.26 -9.66
CA PRO A 68 15.10 -19.86 -8.33
C PRO A 68 15.65 -18.85 -7.31
N SER A 69 16.17 -17.71 -7.77
CA SER A 69 16.66 -16.62 -6.93
C SER A 69 15.57 -15.60 -6.56
N LEU A 70 14.30 -15.83 -6.92
CA LEU A 70 13.19 -14.90 -6.66
C LEU A 70 13.15 -14.37 -5.22
N PRO A 71 13.30 -15.20 -4.15
CA PRO A 71 13.32 -14.69 -2.77
C PRO A 71 14.45 -13.69 -2.47
N ARG A 72 15.54 -13.74 -3.25
CA ARG A 72 16.75 -12.90 -3.11
C ARG A 72 16.73 -11.65 -3.97
N ILE A 73 15.70 -11.43 -4.80
CA ILE A 73 15.61 -10.24 -5.64
C ILE A 73 15.34 -9.00 -4.78
N SER A 74 16.22 -8.01 -4.86
CA SER A 74 16.00 -6.73 -4.19
C SER A 74 15.01 -5.87 -4.97
N VAL A 75 14.07 -5.24 -4.27
CA VAL A 75 13.22 -4.20 -4.87
C VAL A 75 13.79 -2.83 -4.49
N VAL A 76 14.15 -2.05 -5.50
CA VAL A 76 14.86 -0.76 -5.37
C VAL A 76 14.02 0.39 -5.91
N ASP A 77 14.29 1.63 -5.49
CA ASP A 77 13.81 2.82 -6.21
C ASP A 77 14.75 3.20 -7.37
N ARG A 78 14.38 4.25 -8.11
CA ARG A 78 15.18 4.84 -9.20
C ARG A 78 16.55 5.37 -8.80
N HIS A 79 16.84 5.47 -7.51
CA HIS A 79 18.14 5.87 -6.97
C HIS A 79 18.90 4.67 -6.38
N GLY A 80 18.35 3.45 -6.50
CA GLY A 80 18.95 2.23 -5.97
C GLY A 80 18.70 1.99 -4.48
N HIS A 81 17.87 2.81 -3.81
CA HIS A 81 17.58 2.61 -2.40
C HIS A 81 16.67 1.39 -2.20
N ILE A 82 16.96 0.62 -1.16
CA ILE A 82 16.15 -0.53 -0.75
C ILE A 82 15.32 -0.15 0.47
N ARG A 83 14.02 -0.50 0.44
CA ARG A 83 13.16 -0.50 1.63
C ARG A 83 12.39 -1.81 1.65
N LEU A 84 12.26 -2.41 2.84
CA LEU A 84 11.61 -3.72 2.99
C LEU A 84 10.16 -3.71 2.49
N VAL A 85 9.45 -2.59 2.65
CA VAL A 85 8.08 -2.40 2.15
C VAL A 85 7.95 -2.41 0.61
N TYR A 86 9.02 -2.14 -0.14
CA TYR A 86 8.91 -2.01 -1.59
C TYR A 86 8.46 -3.31 -2.27
N ARG A 87 8.94 -4.48 -1.82
CA ARG A 87 8.52 -5.76 -2.41
C ARG A 87 7.01 -6.01 -2.27
N PRO A 88 6.43 -6.03 -1.06
CA PRO A 88 5.00 -6.29 -0.95
C PRO A 88 4.15 -5.21 -1.62
N LEU A 89 4.56 -3.93 -1.59
CA LEU A 89 3.88 -2.85 -2.30
C LEU A 89 3.88 -3.05 -3.83
N LEU A 90 5.01 -3.46 -4.41
CA LEU A 90 5.10 -3.73 -5.85
C LEU A 90 4.12 -4.83 -6.27
N VAL A 91 4.10 -5.93 -5.51
CA VAL A 91 3.21 -7.07 -5.75
C VAL A 91 1.75 -6.69 -5.51
N TYR A 92 1.47 -5.86 -4.51
CA TYR A 92 0.15 -5.29 -4.25
C TYR A 92 -0.38 -4.51 -5.47
N CYS A 93 0.41 -3.57 -6.00
CA CYS A 93 0.03 -2.79 -7.17
C CYS A 93 -0.23 -3.70 -8.37
N TRP A 94 0.61 -4.72 -8.59
CA TRP A 94 0.41 -5.66 -9.69
C TRP A 94 -0.88 -6.48 -9.53
N LEU A 95 -1.18 -6.97 -8.33
CA LEU A 95 -2.42 -7.68 -8.00
C LEU A 95 -3.66 -6.81 -8.22
N GLN A 96 -3.63 -5.56 -7.76
CA GLN A 96 -4.74 -4.63 -7.97
C GLN A 96 -4.97 -4.35 -9.45
N THR A 97 -3.89 -4.15 -10.23
CA THR A 97 -4.00 -4.04 -11.70
C THR A 97 -4.59 -5.30 -12.30
N PHE A 98 -4.08 -6.49 -11.94
CA PHE A 98 -4.57 -7.77 -12.46
C PHE A 98 -6.06 -7.97 -12.14
N SER A 99 -6.50 -7.70 -10.92
CA SER A 99 -7.90 -7.78 -10.51
C SER A 99 -8.80 -6.86 -11.34
N ARG A 100 -8.35 -5.64 -11.65
CA ARG A 100 -9.11 -4.67 -12.44
C ARG A 100 -9.12 -5.01 -13.94
N ALA A 101 -8.02 -5.56 -14.44
CA ALA A 101 -7.85 -5.94 -15.83
C ALA A 101 -8.30 -7.39 -16.12
N TYR A 102 -8.84 -8.11 -15.13
CA TYR A 102 -9.11 -9.55 -15.21
C TYR A 102 -9.91 -9.96 -16.45
N GLU A 103 -10.98 -9.23 -16.78
CA GLU A 103 -11.82 -9.49 -17.95
C GLU A 103 -11.28 -8.87 -19.26
N ALA A 104 -10.30 -7.96 -19.16
CA ALA A 104 -9.73 -7.24 -20.29
C ALA A 104 -8.37 -7.79 -20.74
N LEU A 105 -7.72 -8.61 -19.93
CA LEU A 105 -6.41 -9.19 -20.25
C LEU A 105 -6.53 -10.20 -21.40
N PRO A 106 -5.67 -10.08 -22.44
CA PRO A 106 -5.58 -11.09 -23.47
C PRO A 106 -5.29 -12.46 -22.86
N ARG A 107 -5.96 -13.49 -23.38
CA ARG A 107 -5.83 -14.87 -22.87
C ARG A 107 -4.39 -15.37 -22.80
N ALA A 108 -3.54 -14.95 -23.74
CA ALA A 108 -2.12 -15.31 -23.77
C ALA A 108 -1.31 -14.68 -22.61
N GLU A 109 -1.72 -13.52 -22.12
CA GLU A 109 -1.07 -12.82 -21.01
C GLU A 109 -1.62 -13.24 -19.66
N PHE A 110 -2.92 -13.55 -19.59
CA PHE A 110 -3.61 -13.88 -18.35
C PHE A 110 -2.89 -14.96 -17.53
N GLY A 111 -2.58 -16.11 -18.15
CA GLY A 111 -1.90 -17.21 -17.47
C GLY A 111 -0.49 -16.83 -16.99
N ARG A 112 0.27 -16.06 -17.80
CA ARG A 112 1.61 -15.59 -17.44
C ARG A 112 1.57 -14.69 -16.21
N TRP A 113 0.61 -13.78 -16.15
CA TRP A 113 0.40 -12.88 -15.03
C TRP A 113 0.01 -13.65 -13.78
N GLU A 114 -1.02 -14.50 -13.88
CA GLU A 114 -1.52 -15.28 -12.75
C GLU A 114 -0.42 -16.14 -12.12
N GLU A 115 0.26 -16.96 -12.92
CA GLU A 115 1.33 -17.86 -12.43
C GLU A 115 2.49 -17.07 -11.81
N SER A 116 2.88 -15.95 -12.43
CA SER A 116 3.98 -15.14 -11.93
C SER A 116 3.64 -14.45 -10.61
N ILE A 117 2.45 -13.86 -10.51
CA ILE A 117 1.99 -13.20 -9.29
C ILE A 117 1.91 -14.21 -8.14
N ARG A 118 1.44 -15.44 -8.39
CA ARG A 118 1.41 -16.50 -7.37
C ARG A 118 2.81 -16.78 -6.80
N ALA A 119 3.82 -16.90 -7.65
CA ALA A 119 5.20 -17.12 -7.19
C ALA A 119 5.71 -15.97 -6.29
N TRP A 120 5.36 -14.72 -6.61
CA TRP A 120 5.67 -13.58 -5.73
C TRP A 120 4.89 -13.64 -4.40
N CYS A 121 3.62 -14.07 -4.43
CA CYS A 121 2.82 -14.25 -3.21
C CYS A 121 3.41 -15.33 -2.29
N ASP A 122 3.93 -16.42 -2.83
CA ASP A 122 4.58 -17.48 -2.03
C ASP A 122 5.80 -16.94 -1.27
N VAL A 123 6.56 -16.02 -1.87
CA VAL A 123 7.67 -15.32 -1.19
C VAL A 123 7.16 -14.45 -0.04
N LEU A 124 6.03 -13.75 -0.24
CA LEU A 124 5.43 -12.91 0.80
C LEU A 124 4.84 -13.74 1.95
N GLU A 125 4.23 -14.89 1.65
CA GLU A 125 3.75 -15.85 2.65
C GLU A 125 4.91 -16.31 3.56
N GLY A 126 6.05 -16.68 2.98
CA GLY A 126 7.26 -17.01 3.73
C GLY A 126 7.74 -15.85 4.62
N THR A 127 7.74 -14.62 4.10
CA THR A 127 8.10 -13.42 4.88
C THR A 127 7.24 -13.25 6.14
N ILE A 128 5.92 -13.49 6.05
CA ILE A 128 5.02 -13.40 7.22
C ILE A 128 5.31 -14.51 8.22
N GLY A 129 5.51 -15.75 7.75
CA GLY A 129 5.79 -16.91 8.60
C GLY A 129 7.06 -16.75 9.46
N ASP A 130 8.06 -16.03 8.94
CA ASP A 130 9.36 -15.83 9.61
C ASP A 130 9.37 -14.69 10.63
N PHE A 131 8.27 -13.94 10.80
CA PHE A 131 8.25 -12.81 11.73
C PHE A 131 7.98 -13.24 13.18
N ASP A 132 9.00 -13.10 14.02
CA ASP A 132 8.90 -13.35 15.45
C ASP A 132 8.15 -12.21 16.15
N TRP A 133 6.88 -12.47 16.47
CA TRP A 133 6.01 -11.48 17.10
C TRP A 133 6.41 -11.28 18.58
N PRO A 134 6.71 -10.05 19.01
CA PRO A 134 7.00 -9.80 20.43
C PRO A 134 5.77 -10.13 21.30
N ALA A 135 5.98 -10.47 22.56
CA ALA A 135 4.88 -10.77 23.48
C ALA A 135 3.99 -9.55 23.79
N GLY A 136 4.58 -8.34 23.77
CA GLY A 136 3.90 -7.07 24.06
C GLY A 136 3.85 -6.13 22.86
N ALA A 137 3.98 -4.83 23.12
CA ALA A 137 4.07 -3.81 22.09
C ALA A 137 5.24 -4.10 21.12
N ILE A 138 5.11 -3.66 19.87
CA ILE A 138 6.14 -3.87 18.86
C ILE A 138 7.21 -2.78 19.05
N PRO A 139 8.47 -3.10 19.36
CA PRO A 139 9.51 -2.09 19.50
C PRO A 139 9.74 -1.32 18.20
N ALA A 140 10.02 -0.01 18.27
CA ALA A 140 10.31 0.82 17.10
C ALA A 140 11.51 0.30 16.27
N SER A 141 12.47 -0.38 16.91
CA SER A 141 13.59 -1.05 16.24
C SER A 141 13.17 -2.17 15.28
N LEU A 142 11.96 -2.71 15.42
CA LEU A 142 11.37 -3.69 14.49
C LEU A 142 10.48 -3.03 13.42
N GLY A 143 10.35 -1.70 13.40
CA GLY A 143 9.38 -1.00 12.55
C GLY A 143 9.55 -1.29 11.05
N SER A 144 10.78 -1.41 10.55
CA SER A 144 11.04 -1.73 9.14
C SER A 144 10.56 -3.14 8.77
N ARG A 145 10.73 -4.12 9.66
CA ARG A 145 10.24 -5.48 9.44
C ARG A 145 8.73 -5.55 9.63
N ALA A 146 8.19 -4.92 10.67
CA ALA A 146 6.75 -4.91 10.91
C ALA A 146 5.98 -4.24 9.76
N THR A 147 6.50 -3.15 9.18
CA THR A 147 5.89 -2.52 7.99
C THR A 147 5.88 -3.45 6.78
N GLU A 148 6.96 -4.19 6.53
CA GLU A 148 6.99 -5.22 5.48
C GLU A 148 5.91 -6.28 5.71
N ILE A 149 5.72 -6.73 6.95
CA ILE A 149 4.73 -7.74 7.31
C ILE A 149 3.30 -7.22 7.13
N ALA A 150 3.02 -5.97 7.54
CA ALA A 150 1.72 -5.35 7.34
C ALA A 150 1.37 -5.25 5.84
N TRP A 151 2.33 -4.84 5.01
CA TRP A 151 2.12 -4.76 3.57
C TRP A 151 2.02 -6.14 2.91
N ALA A 152 2.84 -7.11 3.32
CA ALA A 152 2.72 -8.48 2.83
C ALA A 152 1.33 -9.07 3.15
N ALA A 153 0.82 -8.84 4.35
CA ALA A 153 -0.53 -9.26 4.74
C ALA A 153 -1.62 -8.60 3.90
N LEU A 154 -1.54 -7.28 3.65
CA LEU A 154 -2.48 -6.59 2.75
C LEU A 154 -2.41 -7.18 1.33
N THR A 155 -1.21 -7.42 0.81
CA THR A 155 -1.02 -8.03 -0.52
C THR A 155 -1.64 -9.42 -0.59
N LEU A 156 -1.42 -10.26 0.42
CA LEU A 156 -2.01 -11.60 0.47
C LEU A 156 -3.53 -11.56 0.63
N HIS A 157 -4.11 -10.59 1.35
CA HIS A 157 -5.56 -10.42 1.38
C HIS A 157 -6.14 -10.23 -0.02
N VAL A 158 -5.55 -9.34 -0.82
CA VAL A 158 -5.96 -9.13 -2.22
C VAL A 158 -5.75 -10.40 -3.04
N ALA A 159 -4.60 -11.05 -2.90
CA ALA A 159 -4.32 -12.32 -3.59
C ALA A 159 -5.33 -13.42 -3.23
N GLY A 160 -5.74 -13.50 -1.97
CA GLY A 160 -6.74 -14.46 -1.49
C GLY A 160 -8.10 -14.25 -2.13
N LYS A 161 -8.51 -13.00 -2.35
CA LYS A 161 -9.73 -12.67 -3.11
C LYS A 161 -9.60 -13.00 -4.59
N VAL A 162 -8.48 -12.64 -5.22
CA VAL A 162 -8.25 -12.83 -6.66
C VAL A 162 -8.14 -14.31 -7.02
N PHE A 163 -7.42 -15.10 -6.22
CA PHE A 163 -7.16 -16.52 -6.47
C PHE A 163 -8.09 -17.46 -5.71
N VAL A 164 -9.05 -16.92 -4.95
CA VAL A 164 -10.00 -17.68 -4.11
C VAL A 164 -9.26 -18.65 -3.18
N ARG A 165 -8.32 -18.12 -2.39
CA ARG A 165 -7.50 -18.85 -1.42
C ARG A 165 -7.71 -18.30 -0.01
N ASP A 166 -8.64 -18.90 0.72
CA ASP A 166 -9.03 -18.48 2.08
C ASP A 166 -7.85 -18.41 3.06
N ALA A 167 -6.87 -19.31 2.90
CA ALA A 167 -5.66 -19.29 3.73
C ALA A 167 -4.93 -17.94 3.70
N PHE A 168 -4.93 -17.24 2.55
CA PHE A 168 -4.29 -15.93 2.45
C PHE A 168 -5.10 -14.82 3.15
N THR A 169 -6.43 -14.86 3.06
CA THR A 169 -7.28 -13.91 3.80
C THR A 169 -7.21 -14.15 5.30
N ASP A 170 -7.13 -15.40 5.74
CA ASP A 170 -6.97 -15.78 7.14
C ASP A 170 -5.61 -15.32 7.70
N PHE A 171 -4.53 -15.50 6.94
CA PHE A 171 -3.20 -15.00 7.31
C PHE A 171 -3.19 -13.47 7.46
N ALA A 172 -3.85 -12.76 6.54
CA ALA A 172 -3.95 -11.32 6.61
C ALA A 172 -4.74 -10.87 7.85
N ALA A 173 -5.89 -11.50 8.11
CA ALA A 173 -6.71 -11.21 9.28
C ALA A 173 -5.98 -11.49 10.60
N ASP A 174 -5.28 -12.63 10.74
CA ASP A 174 -4.47 -12.91 11.93
C ASP A 174 -3.36 -11.87 12.11
N THR A 175 -2.67 -11.50 11.03
CA THR A 175 -1.59 -10.51 11.05
C THR A 175 -2.07 -9.15 11.53
N PHE A 176 -3.14 -8.60 10.94
CA PHE A 176 -3.70 -7.32 11.39
C PHE A 176 -4.37 -7.40 12.77
N GLY A 177 -4.91 -8.57 13.14
CA GLY A 177 -5.36 -8.85 14.50
C GLY A 177 -4.22 -8.76 15.51
N ARG A 178 -3.01 -9.24 15.17
CA ARG A 178 -1.81 -9.13 16.01
C ARG A 178 -1.31 -7.70 16.15
N PHE A 179 -1.32 -6.91 15.07
CA PHE A 179 -1.05 -5.47 15.13
C PHE A 179 -2.03 -4.76 16.06
N THR A 180 -3.33 -5.00 15.88
CA THR A 180 -4.39 -4.37 16.68
C THR A 180 -4.26 -4.70 18.17
N LYS A 181 -3.95 -5.96 18.51
CA LYS A 181 -3.75 -6.40 19.91
C LYS A 181 -2.50 -5.81 20.58
N ARG A 182 -1.50 -5.39 19.79
CA ARG A 182 -0.22 -4.84 20.28
C ARG A 182 -0.11 -3.33 20.13
N GLN A 183 -1.11 -2.68 19.53
CA GLN A 183 -1.20 -1.24 19.46
C GLN A 183 -1.22 -0.68 20.89
N ARG A 184 -0.45 0.38 21.10
CA ARG A 184 -0.37 1.06 22.39
C ARG A 184 -1.67 1.80 22.69
N ASP A 185 -1.93 2.05 23.97
CA ASP A 185 -3.14 2.78 24.42
C ASP A 185 -3.25 4.19 23.83
N ASN A 186 -2.12 4.82 23.51
CA ASN A 186 -2.09 6.13 22.87
C ASN A 186 -2.35 6.10 21.35
N GLY A 187 -2.52 4.92 20.75
CA GLY A 187 -2.80 4.71 19.32
C GLY A 187 -1.58 4.38 18.45
N ALA A 188 -0.36 4.50 18.94
CA ALA A 188 0.85 4.13 18.18
C ALA A 188 0.94 2.61 17.96
N PHE A 189 1.39 2.16 16.78
CA PHE A 189 1.69 0.75 16.54
C PHE A 189 3.01 0.32 17.15
N PHE A 190 3.96 1.25 17.32
CA PHE A 190 5.30 0.98 17.80
C PHE A 190 5.58 1.63 19.16
N GLU A 191 6.38 0.93 19.96
CA GLU A 191 6.96 1.43 21.19
C GLU A 191 8.33 2.05 20.90
N ALA A 192 8.35 3.37 20.77
CA ALA A 192 9.57 4.16 20.70
C ALA A 192 10.14 4.47 22.10
N THR A 193 11.45 4.47 22.18
CA THR A 193 12.28 4.88 23.33
C THR A 193 12.93 6.23 23.06
N GLY A 194 13.55 6.83 24.08
CA GLY A 194 14.27 8.10 23.92
C GLY A 194 15.49 8.05 23.00
N SER A 195 15.97 6.85 22.63
CA SER A 195 17.10 6.67 21.70
C SER A 195 16.66 6.48 20.25
N ASP A 196 15.37 6.27 19.99
CA ASP A 196 14.87 6.04 18.64
C ASP A 196 14.77 7.35 17.86
N ASN A 197 15.13 7.32 16.57
CA ASN A 197 14.94 8.48 15.70
C ASN A 197 13.44 8.67 15.41
N PRO A 198 12.86 9.84 15.77
CA PRO A 198 11.43 10.08 15.62
C PRO A 198 10.96 10.03 14.17
N GLU A 199 11.74 10.52 13.21
CA GLU A 199 11.38 10.52 11.79
C GLU A 199 11.31 9.10 11.22
N THR A 200 12.26 8.25 11.62
CA THR A 200 12.25 6.83 11.23
C THR A 200 11.04 6.11 11.82
N ASN A 201 10.72 6.39 13.09
CA ASN A 201 9.54 5.81 13.72
C ASN A 201 8.24 6.28 13.07
N TRP A 202 8.08 7.58 12.84
CA TRP A 202 6.91 8.12 12.15
C TRP A 202 6.75 7.57 10.73
N TYR A 203 7.86 7.40 10.00
CA TYR A 203 7.82 6.73 8.70
C TYR A 203 7.23 5.33 8.81
N HIS A 204 7.74 4.50 9.73
CA HIS A 204 7.22 3.14 9.90
C HIS A 204 5.76 3.11 10.35
N GLU A 205 5.38 3.99 11.28
CA GLU A 205 3.99 4.12 11.73
C GLU A 205 3.06 4.47 10.56
N LEU A 206 3.39 5.49 9.75
CA LEU A 206 2.56 5.91 8.62
C LEU A 206 2.45 4.84 7.54
N VAL A 207 3.54 4.11 7.26
CA VAL A 207 3.54 2.99 6.31
C VAL A 207 2.64 1.84 6.80
N THR A 208 2.70 1.51 8.10
CA THR A 208 1.85 0.49 8.73
C THR A 208 0.39 0.93 8.73
N LEU A 209 0.13 2.19 9.08
CA LEU A 209 -1.20 2.79 9.08
C LEU A 209 -1.83 2.79 7.68
N HIS A 210 -1.03 3.02 6.63
CA HIS A 210 -1.52 2.89 5.25
C HIS A 210 -2.03 1.47 5.00
N ALA A 211 -1.22 0.45 5.27
CA ALA A 211 -1.62 -0.94 5.04
C ALA A 211 -2.85 -1.34 5.87
N ALA A 212 -2.90 -0.94 7.15
CA ALA A 212 -4.02 -1.22 8.05
C ALA A 212 -5.31 -0.51 7.61
N GLY A 213 -5.22 0.75 7.15
CA GLY A 213 -6.35 1.50 6.61
C GLY A 213 -6.93 0.83 5.37
N SER A 214 -6.07 0.47 4.42
CA SER A 214 -6.47 -0.21 3.18
C SER A 214 -7.02 -1.61 3.45
N PHE A 215 -6.43 -2.38 4.37
CA PHE A 215 -6.97 -3.67 4.79
C PHE A 215 -8.35 -3.51 5.44
N ALA A 216 -8.50 -2.60 6.41
CA ALA A 216 -9.74 -2.44 7.16
C ALA A 216 -10.94 -2.13 6.24
N VAL A 217 -10.77 -1.27 5.24
CA VAL A 217 -11.84 -1.02 4.26
C VAL A 217 -12.06 -2.22 3.34
N GLN A 218 -11.00 -2.83 2.81
CA GLN A 218 -11.14 -3.93 1.85
C GLN A 218 -11.70 -5.21 2.49
N ALA A 219 -11.40 -5.47 3.75
CA ALA A 219 -11.88 -6.62 4.51
C ALA A 219 -13.18 -6.33 5.28
N GLU A 220 -13.63 -5.07 5.31
CA GLU A 220 -14.73 -4.59 6.17
C GLU A 220 -14.49 -4.92 7.67
N ASP A 221 -13.22 -4.94 8.09
CA ASP A 221 -12.81 -5.32 9.45
C ASP A 221 -12.93 -4.15 10.43
N ARG A 222 -13.96 -4.22 11.29
CA ARG A 222 -14.26 -3.18 12.29
C ARG A 222 -13.21 -3.07 13.40
N ALA A 223 -12.56 -4.16 13.76
CA ALA A 223 -11.55 -4.14 14.81
C ALA A 223 -10.30 -3.39 14.32
N VAL A 224 -9.86 -3.68 13.10
CA VAL A 224 -8.75 -2.96 12.47
C VAL A 224 -9.15 -1.51 12.19
N ALA A 225 -10.37 -1.23 11.73
CA ALA A 225 -10.87 0.14 11.55
C ALA A 225 -10.79 0.97 12.85
N THR A 226 -11.13 0.37 14.00
CA THR A 226 -11.00 1.03 15.31
C THR A 226 -9.54 1.31 15.66
N SER A 227 -8.63 0.37 15.34
CA SER A 227 -7.18 0.56 15.48
C SER A 227 -6.68 1.72 14.61
N VAL A 228 -7.12 1.80 13.35
CA VAL A 228 -6.80 2.87 12.40
C VAL A 228 -7.27 4.24 12.90
N ALA A 229 -8.48 4.32 13.48
CA ALA A 229 -8.99 5.56 14.08
C ALA A 229 -8.11 6.05 15.25
N ARG A 230 -7.62 5.14 16.11
CA ARG A 230 -6.67 5.51 17.18
C ARG A 230 -5.31 5.96 16.64
N ALA A 231 -4.77 5.26 15.64
CA ALA A 231 -3.49 5.60 15.04
C ALA A 231 -3.52 6.96 14.31
N THR A 232 -4.59 7.23 13.56
CA THR A 232 -4.77 8.55 12.92
C THR A 232 -4.86 9.67 13.95
N ALA A 233 -5.60 9.47 15.05
CA ALA A 233 -5.65 10.44 16.15
C ALA A 233 -4.28 10.65 16.82
N TYR A 234 -3.52 9.58 17.04
CA TYR A 234 -2.13 9.66 17.52
C TYR A 234 -1.29 10.55 16.60
N HIS A 235 -1.30 10.32 15.29
CA HIS A 235 -0.50 11.09 14.35
C HIS A 235 -0.93 12.54 14.22
N ALA A 236 -2.23 12.82 14.24
CA ALA A 236 -2.73 14.20 14.24
C ALA A 236 -2.25 15.00 15.46
N ALA A 237 -2.00 14.33 16.59
CA ALA A 237 -1.51 14.97 17.81
C ALA A 237 0.03 14.99 17.94
N ASN A 238 0.74 14.04 17.32
CA ASN A 238 2.16 13.79 17.62
C ASN A 238 3.10 13.90 16.41
N THR A 239 2.60 13.86 15.18
CA THR A 239 3.44 13.97 13.98
C THR A 239 3.32 15.38 13.43
N GLN A 240 4.47 16.05 13.34
CA GLN A 240 4.50 17.38 12.77
C GLN A 240 4.17 17.32 11.28
N PRO A 241 3.37 18.26 10.75
CA PRO A 241 2.86 18.13 9.40
C PRO A 241 3.91 18.27 8.27
N ASP A 242 5.06 18.88 8.55
CA ASP A 242 6.24 18.96 7.69
C ASP A 242 7.10 17.69 7.71
N HIS A 243 6.97 16.87 8.77
CA HIS A 243 7.60 15.57 8.88
C HIS A 243 6.71 14.42 8.36
N ALA A 244 5.45 14.71 7.97
CA ALA A 244 4.68 13.81 7.12
C ALA A 244 5.43 13.69 5.79
N THR A 245 6.06 12.54 5.57
CA THR A 245 7.05 12.31 4.51
C THR A 245 6.55 12.80 3.14
N ASN A 246 7.45 13.12 2.22
CA ASN A 246 7.17 13.48 0.81
C ASN A 246 6.37 12.41 0.00
N GLN A 247 5.89 11.37 0.66
CA GLN A 247 5.11 10.26 0.15
C GLN A 247 3.78 10.22 0.94
N PRO A 248 2.61 10.12 0.28
CA PRO A 248 1.29 10.22 0.91
C PRO A 248 0.87 8.92 1.62
N TRP A 249 1.73 8.41 2.51
CA TRP A 249 1.39 7.29 3.37
C TRP A 249 0.17 7.62 4.24
N ALA A 250 -0.68 6.61 4.47
CA ALA A 250 -1.90 6.71 5.27
C ALA A 250 -2.93 7.77 4.81
N LEU A 251 -2.83 8.32 3.59
CA LEU A 251 -3.76 9.36 3.12
C LEU A 251 -5.23 8.96 3.29
N PHE A 252 -5.62 7.77 2.83
CA PHE A 252 -7.00 7.28 2.98
C PHE A 252 -7.42 7.19 4.45
N ALA A 253 -6.55 6.68 5.34
CA ALA A 253 -6.86 6.58 6.77
C ALA A 253 -7.15 7.96 7.38
N PHE A 254 -6.38 8.99 7.03
CA PHE A 254 -6.61 10.35 7.51
C PHE A 254 -7.87 10.99 6.92
N ILE A 255 -8.25 10.65 5.69
CA ILE A 255 -9.52 11.10 5.09
C ILE A 255 -10.70 10.44 5.80
N TRP A 256 -10.58 9.14 6.09
CA TRP A 256 -11.61 8.32 6.69
C TRP A 256 -12.00 8.82 8.09
N ASN A 257 -11.01 9.22 8.90
CA ASN A 257 -11.25 9.84 10.20
C ASN A 257 -11.46 11.36 10.08
N GLU A 258 -12.69 11.82 10.33
CA GLU A 258 -13.10 13.23 10.16
C GLU A 258 -12.19 14.21 10.90
N SER A 259 -11.80 13.89 12.14
CA SER A 259 -10.96 14.79 12.96
C SER A 259 -9.54 14.97 12.41
N THR A 260 -9.12 14.14 11.46
CA THR A 260 -7.77 14.16 10.89
C THR A 260 -7.73 14.60 9.43
N ARG A 261 -8.88 14.98 8.85
CA ARG A 261 -8.97 15.49 7.47
C ARG A 261 -8.06 16.69 7.17
N PRO A 262 -7.83 17.66 8.08
CA PRO A 262 -6.87 18.74 7.82
C PRO A 262 -5.46 18.23 7.49
N LEU A 263 -5.02 17.14 8.13
CA LEU A 263 -3.72 16.52 7.81
C LEU A 263 -3.76 15.83 6.43
N ALA A 264 -4.87 15.20 6.06
CA ALA A 264 -5.05 14.65 4.71
C ALA A 264 -4.98 15.72 3.61
N GLU A 265 -5.60 16.89 3.83
CA GLU A 265 -5.54 18.03 2.92
C GLU A 265 -4.10 18.51 2.74
N GLN A 266 -3.35 18.60 3.85
CA GLN A 266 -1.94 18.96 3.79
C GLN A 266 -1.10 17.91 3.04
N ILE A 267 -1.31 16.62 3.27
CA ILE A 267 -0.61 15.55 2.53
C ILE A 267 -0.86 15.66 1.03
N LEU A 268 -2.11 15.90 0.62
CA LEU A 268 -2.46 16.09 -0.79
C LEU A 268 -1.83 17.35 -1.37
N HIS A 269 -1.85 18.47 -0.63
CA HIS A 269 -1.22 19.71 -1.05
C HIS A 269 0.30 19.55 -1.23
N THR A 270 0.98 18.93 -0.26
CA THR A 270 2.41 18.62 -0.34
C THR A 270 2.71 17.71 -1.52
N SER A 271 1.90 16.67 -1.74
CA SER A 271 2.07 15.78 -2.89
C SER A 271 1.93 16.53 -4.22
N ALA A 272 0.95 17.42 -4.33
CA ALA A 272 0.74 18.23 -5.53
C ALA A 272 1.87 19.24 -5.80
N THR A 273 2.49 19.78 -4.75
CA THR A 273 3.55 20.80 -4.86
C THR A 273 4.95 20.20 -5.04
N GLN A 274 5.21 19.01 -4.52
CA GLN A 274 6.51 18.32 -4.60
C GLN A 274 6.70 17.49 -5.88
N ASP A 275 6.12 17.95 -6.99
CA ASP A 275 6.33 17.35 -8.31
C ASP A 275 5.88 15.87 -8.38
N ALA A 276 4.67 15.56 -7.88
CA ALA A 276 4.04 14.23 -7.92
C ALA A 276 4.15 13.55 -9.29
N ASN A 277 4.17 14.33 -10.39
CA ASN A 277 4.32 13.83 -11.76
C ASN A 277 5.66 13.12 -12.02
N THR A 278 6.65 13.24 -11.13
CA THR A 278 7.96 12.60 -11.26
C THR A 278 8.18 11.45 -10.28
N ASN A 279 7.33 11.31 -9.26
CA ASN A 279 7.48 10.32 -8.20
C ASN A 279 6.43 9.22 -8.33
N HIS A 280 6.79 8.13 -9.00
CA HIS A 280 5.93 6.97 -9.22
C HIS A 280 5.41 6.36 -7.91
N LEU A 281 6.21 6.35 -6.84
CA LEU A 281 5.77 5.82 -5.55
C LEU A 281 4.64 6.67 -4.96
N THR A 282 4.72 8.00 -5.09
CA THR A 282 3.61 8.89 -4.71
C THR A 282 2.34 8.54 -5.49
N LEU A 283 2.42 8.34 -6.80
CA LEU A 283 1.27 7.96 -7.62
C LEU A 283 0.68 6.60 -7.22
N MET A 284 1.52 5.61 -6.91
CA MET A 284 1.07 4.29 -6.43
C MET A 284 0.26 4.40 -5.12
N LEU A 285 0.73 5.22 -4.18
CA LEU A 285 0.05 5.44 -2.90
C LEU A 285 -1.26 6.26 -3.05
N LEU A 286 -1.28 7.24 -3.95
CA LEU A 286 -2.51 7.97 -4.30
C LEU A 286 -3.53 7.06 -5.01
N ALA A 287 -3.07 6.15 -5.87
CA ALA A 287 -3.95 5.18 -6.53
C ALA A 287 -4.60 4.24 -5.52
N ASP A 288 -3.86 3.82 -4.48
CA ASP A 288 -4.45 3.01 -3.40
C ASP A 288 -5.47 3.79 -2.58
N ALA A 289 -5.15 5.04 -2.22
CA ALA A 289 -6.09 5.90 -1.50
C ALA A 289 -7.37 6.13 -2.32
N LEU A 290 -7.23 6.36 -3.63
CA LEU A 290 -8.37 6.50 -4.55
C LEU A 290 -9.20 5.21 -4.63
N TYR A 291 -8.55 4.05 -4.70
CA TYR A 291 -9.22 2.76 -4.69
C TYR A 291 -10.05 2.59 -3.41
N CYS A 292 -9.45 2.86 -2.25
CA CYS A 292 -10.12 2.77 -0.95
C CYS A 292 -11.31 3.74 -0.82
N LEU A 293 -11.17 5.00 -1.28
CA LEU A 293 -12.28 5.97 -1.30
C LEU A 293 -13.46 5.48 -2.15
N ARG A 294 -13.18 4.87 -3.31
CA ARG A 294 -14.21 4.34 -4.21
C ARG A 294 -14.98 3.14 -3.63
N LEU A 295 -14.46 2.48 -2.60
CA LEU A 295 -15.21 1.45 -1.87
C LEU A 295 -16.32 2.04 -0.98
N PHE A 296 -16.21 3.31 -0.56
CA PHE A 296 -17.25 3.99 0.23
C PHE A 296 -18.29 4.74 -0.61
N ILE A 297 -17.92 5.15 -1.82
CA ILE A 297 -18.80 5.94 -2.67
C ILE A 297 -19.64 4.95 -3.48
N PRO A 298 -20.98 4.92 -3.28
CA PRO A 298 -21.84 4.09 -4.10
C PRO A 298 -21.64 4.46 -5.57
N THR A 299 -21.24 3.49 -6.38
CA THR A 299 -21.28 3.66 -7.83
C THR A 299 -22.75 3.76 -8.20
N GLU A 300 -23.18 4.93 -8.67
CA GLU A 300 -24.43 5.04 -9.38
C GLU A 300 -24.31 4.06 -10.55
N LYS A 301 -25.00 2.92 -10.46
CA LYS A 301 -25.10 2.01 -11.60
C LYS A 301 -25.70 2.84 -12.72
N THR A 302 -24.91 3.16 -13.73
CA THR A 302 -25.41 3.73 -14.98
C THR A 302 -26.38 2.69 -15.55
N VAL A 303 -27.68 2.93 -15.34
CA VAL A 303 -28.80 2.15 -15.88
C VAL A 303 -28.90 2.39 -17.37
#